data_AF-A0A8X6U0L7-F1
#
_entry.id   AF-A0A8X6U0L7-F1
#
_cell.length_a   1.000
_cell.length_b   1.000
_cell.length_c   1.000
_cell.angle_alpha   90.00
_cell.angle_beta   90.00
_cell.angle_gamma   90.00
#
_symmetry.space_group_name_H-M   'P 1'
#
loop_
_entity.id
_entity.type
_entity.pdbx_description
1 polymer ?
#
loop_
_entity_poly.entity_id
_entity_poly.type
_entity_poly.pdbx_seq_one_letter_code
_entity_poly.pdbx_strand_id
1 'polypeptide(L)'
;MNHPSSVALLPAMENVCPICLKTYSTKHSMKRHLLMHKPFHRRFQCAVCQKLFNWPGNLKTHMQTVHMHLQTSSRPNRTQASSSSTSTVTSNNSETKNL
;
A
#
# COMPACT_ATOMS: atom_id res chain seq x y z
N MET A 1 23.11 -37.07 -37.74
CA MET A 1 21.99 -37.10 -36.78
C MET A 1 22.57 -37.09 -35.37
N ASN A 2 22.28 -36.06 -34.58
CA ASN A 2 22.04 -36.18 -33.13
C ASN A 2 21.61 -34.80 -32.63
N HIS A 3 20.38 -34.79 -32.13
CA HIS A 3 19.59 -33.64 -31.71
C HIS A 3 20.34 -32.78 -30.67
N PRO A 4 20.49 -31.45 -30.88
CA PRO A 4 20.81 -30.60 -29.75
C PRO A 4 19.62 -30.65 -28.78
N SER A 5 19.94 -30.89 -27.52
CA SER A 5 19.03 -31.05 -26.40
C SER A 5 17.86 -30.05 -26.44
N SER A 6 16.66 -30.57 -26.68
CA SER A 6 15.40 -29.88 -26.42
C SER A 6 15.22 -29.72 -24.91
N VAL A 7 15.80 -28.67 -24.35
CA VAL A 7 15.22 -28.02 -23.17
C VAL A 7 14.97 -26.57 -23.55
N ALA A 8 13.92 -26.36 -24.35
CA ALA A 8 13.22 -25.10 -24.33
C ALA A 8 12.66 -24.95 -22.90
N LEU A 9 13.45 -24.34 -22.00
CA LEU A 9 12.91 -23.81 -20.76
C LEU A 9 11.80 -22.85 -21.18
N LEU A 10 10.57 -23.23 -20.83
CA LEU A 10 9.33 -22.50 -21.06
C LEU A 10 9.56 -20.99 -20.91
N PRO A 11 9.03 -20.13 -21.81
CA PRO A 11 9.15 -18.69 -21.67
C PRO A 11 8.67 -18.34 -20.28
N ALA A 12 9.57 -17.76 -19.48
CA ALA A 12 9.35 -17.56 -18.06
C ALA A 12 8.00 -16.87 -17.85
N MET A 13 7.00 -17.62 -17.39
CA MET A 13 5.67 -17.13 -17.01
C MET A 13 5.76 -16.19 -15.78
N GLU A 14 6.97 -15.78 -15.40
CA GLU A 14 7.25 -14.88 -14.30
C GLU A 14 6.91 -13.43 -14.58
N ASN A 15 6.62 -13.07 -15.84
CA ASN A 15 6.28 -11.70 -16.25
C ASN A 15 4.79 -11.52 -16.57
N VAL A 16 3.97 -12.53 -16.30
CA VAL A 16 2.52 -12.50 -16.57
C VAL A 16 1.77 -12.30 -15.25
N CYS A 17 0.76 -11.43 -15.25
CA CYS A 17 -0.12 -11.27 -14.11
C CYS A 17 -1.07 -12.49 -14.00
N PRO A 18 -1.09 -13.26 -12.91
CA PRO A 18 -2.00 -14.40 -12.76
C PRO A 18 -3.49 -14.03 -12.66
N ILE A 19 -3.81 -12.75 -12.40
CA ILE A 19 -5.20 -12.30 -12.20
C ILE A 19 -5.84 -11.84 -13.51
N CYS A 20 -5.12 -11.05 -14.31
CA CYS A 20 -5.64 -10.51 -15.57
C CYS A 20 -4.83 -10.95 -16.81
N LEU A 21 -3.87 -11.85 -16.64
CA LEU A 21 -3.02 -12.42 -17.70
C LEU A 21 -2.22 -11.40 -18.53
N LYS A 22 -2.11 -10.17 -18.03
CA LYS A 22 -1.32 -9.13 -18.69
C LYS A 22 0.18 -9.43 -18.59
N THR A 23 0.86 -9.35 -19.73
CA THR A 23 2.31 -9.57 -19.84
C THR A 23 3.09 -8.28 -19.63
N TYR A 24 4.27 -8.41 -19.05
CA TYR A 24 5.18 -7.32 -18.74
C TYR A 24 6.58 -7.61 -19.28
N SER A 25 7.37 -6.57 -19.51
CA SER A 25 8.77 -6.70 -19.93
C SER A 25 9.71 -7.12 -18.80
N THR A 26 9.31 -6.91 -17.55
CA THR A 26 10.13 -7.24 -16.37
C THR A 26 9.29 -7.76 -15.20
N LYS A 27 9.89 -8.66 -14.41
CA LYS A 27 9.27 -9.24 -13.21
C LYS A 27 8.91 -8.18 -12.18
N HIS A 28 9.75 -7.16 -12.03
CA HIS A 28 9.50 -6.03 -11.14
C HIS A 28 8.20 -5.30 -11.52
N SER A 29 8.02 -5.02 -12.81
CA SER A 29 6.82 -4.31 -13.28
C SER A 29 5.54 -5.13 -13.12
N MET A 30 5.60 -6.45 -13.34
CA MET A 30 4.49 -7.37 -13.06
C MET A 30 4.15 -7.38 -11.56
N LYS A 31 5.15 -7.57 -10.68
CA LYS A 31 4.93 -7.56 -9.22
C LYS A 31 4.34 -6.23 -8.73
N ARG A 32 4.80 -5.11 -9.27
CA ARG A 32 4.25 -3.78 -8.98
C ARG A 32 2.79 -3.69 -9.44
N HIS A 33 2.47 -4.22 -10.61
CA HIS A 33 1.09 -4.24 -11.12
C HIS A 33 0.14 -5.06 -10.24
N LEU A 34 0.58 -6.12 -9.55
CA LEU A 34 -0.27 -6.85 -8.60
C LEU A 34 -0.81 -5.95 -7.47
N LEU A 35 -0.11 -4.86 -7.16
CA LEU A 35 -0.59 -3.80 -6.28
C LEU A 35 -1.64 -2.89 -6.96
N MET A 36 -2.29 -3.32 -8.03
CA MET A 36 -3.50 -2.68 -8.56
C MET A 36 -4.75 -3.55 -8.32
N HIS A 37 -4.57 -4.82 -7.97
CA HIS A 37 -5.67 -5.78 -7.78
C HIS A 37 -6.19 -5.89 -6.34
N LYS A 38 -5.42 -5.46 -5.33
CA LYS A 38 -5.93 -5.31 -3.96
C LYS A 38 -6.94 -4.12 -3.89
N PRO A 39 -7.86 -4.13 -2.94
CA PRO A 39 -8.91 -3.10 -2.88
C PRO A 39 -8.39 -1.70 -2.48
N PHE A 40 -7.32 -1.62 -1.69
CA PHE A 40 -6.86 -0.35 -1.09
C PHE A 40 -5.54 0.14 -1.71
N HIS A 41 -5.57 0.62 -2.96
CA HIS A 41 -4.37 1.07 -3.70
C HIS A 41 -4.26 2.57 -3.96
N ARG A 42 -5.37 3.31 -3.83
CA ARG A 42 -5.40 4.76 -3.97
C ARG A 42 -5.12 5.42 -2.62
N ARG A 43 -3.88 5.28 -2.12
CA ARG A 43 -3.51 5.75 -0.77
C ARG A 43 -2.83 7.13 -0.74
N PHE A 44 -2.42 7.66 -1.89
CA PHE A 44 -1.64 8.90 -1.95
C PHE A 44 -2.55 10.05 -2.33
N GLN A 45 -3.03 10.78 -1.33
CA GLN A 45 -3.91 11.93 -1.51
C GLN A 45 -3.10 13.22 -1.68
N CYS A 46 -3.46 14.02 -2.68
CA CYS A 46 -2.99 15.38 -2.80
C CYS A 46 -3.56 16.24 -1.66
N ALA A 47 -2.70 16.92 -0.90
CA ALA A 47 -3.16 17.79 0.19
C ALA A 47 -3.90 19.05 -0.32
N VAL A 48 -3.66 19.46 -1.57
CA VAL A 48 -4.21 20.70 -2.14
C VAL A 48 -5.57 20.47 -2.78
N CYS A 49 -5.67 19.50 -3.70
CA CYS A 49 -6.90 19.21 -4.46
C CYS A 49 -7.56 17.88 -4.11
N GLN A 50 -7.06 17.17 -3.08
CA GLN A 50 -7.59 15.90 -2.58
C GLN A 50 -7.63 14.76 -3.61
N LYS A 51 -7.01 14.94 -4.78
CA LYS A 51 -6.90 13.91 -5.81
C LYS A 51 -6.09 12.71 -5.30
N LEU A 52 -6.63 11.52 -5.50
CA LEU A 52 -5.99 10.26 -5.10
C LEU A 52 -5.10 9.70 -6.21
N PHE A 53 -3.95 9.19 -5.83
CA PHE A 53 -2.96 8.55 -6.68
C PHE A 53 -2.64 7.14 -6.17
N ASN A 54 -2.32 6.25 -7.11
CA ASN A 54 -1.92 4.87 -6.80
C ASN A 54 -0.47 4.76 -6.33
N TRP A 55 0.36 5.75 -6.69
CA TRP A 55 1.81 5.70 -6.50
C TRP A 55 2.34 7.05 -6.01
N PRO A 56 3.36 7.05 -5.12
CA PRO A 56 3.94 8.27 -4.58
C PRO A 56 4.67 9.09 -5.66
N GLY A 57 5.31 8.42 -6.62
CA GLY A 57 5.94 9.10 -7.76
C GLY A 57 4.95 9.91 -8.58
N ASN A 58 3.74 9.37 -8.81
CA ASN A 58 2.69 10.07 -9.56
C ASN A 58 2.16 11.28 -8.78
N LEU A 59 2.00 11.16 -7.46
CA LEU A 59 1.65 12.30 -6.60
C LEU A 59 2.75 13.37 -6.66
N LYS A 60 4.03 12.99 -6.56
CA LYS A 60 5.16 13.91 -6.66
C LYS A 60 5.16 14.68 -7.99
N THR A 61 5.01 13.99 -9.12
CA THR A 61 4.92 14.65 -10.42
C THR A 61 3.72 15.58 -10.49
N HIS A 62 2.56 15.15 -9.97
CA HIS A 62 1.38 16.01 -9.91
C HIS A 62 1.59 17.27 -9.07
N MET A 63 2.26 17.16 -7.91
CA MET A 63 2.63 18.34 -7.10
C MET A 63 3.53 19.28 -7.87
N GLN A 64 4.51 18.73 -8.59
CA GLN A 64 5.47 19.52 -9.37
C GLN A 64 4.82 20.22 -10.57
N THR A 65 3.91 19.55 -11.29
CA THR A 65 3.37 20.05 -12.56
C THR A 65 2.08 20.85 -12.41
N VAL A 66 1.25 20.52 -11.41
CA VAL A 66 -0.07 21.16 -11.22
C VAL A 66 -0.05 22.20 -10.10
N HIS A 67 0.76 21.99 -9.06
CA HIS A 67 0.74 22.83 -7.87
C HIS A 67 2.07 23.56 -7.59
N MET A 68 3.12 23.32 -8.39
CA MET A 68 4.45 23.96 -8.32
C MET A 68 5.15 23.91 -6.93
N HIS A 69 4.58 23.21 -5.94
CA HIS A 69 5.05 23.20 -4.56
C HIS A 69 5.87 21.94 -4.26
N LEU A 70 7.08 22.17 -3.76
CA LEU A 70 7.99 21.13 -3.28
C LEU A 70 7.49 20.54 -1.95
N GLN A 71 7.37 19.22 -1.94
CA GLN A 71 7.42 18.33 -0.77
C GLN A 71 6.22 18.38 0.20
N THR A 72 5.35 17.37 0.10
CA THR A 72 4.84 16.74 1.34
C THR A 72 5.67 15.49 1.58
N SER A 73 6.85 15.69 2.14
CA SER A 73 7.56 14.65 2.89
C SER A 73 6.79 14.36 4.19
N SER A 74 5.55 13.87 4.10
CA SER A 74 4.90 13.20 5.21
C SER A 74 5.27 11.73 5.15
N ARG A 75 6.49 11.42 5.61
CA ARG A 75 6.67 10.15 6.32
C ARG A 75 5.53 10.13 7.36
N PRO A 76 4.58 9.18 7.35
CA PRO A 76 3.71 9.04 8.49
C PRO A 76 4.65 8.77 9.67
N ASN A 77 4.69 9.72 10.59
CA ASN A 77 5.33 9.54 11.87
C ASN A 77 4.69 8.27 12.45
N ARG A 78 5.48 7.19 12.55
CA ARG A 78 5.10 6.04 13.36
C ARG A 78 5.18 6.54 14.80
N THR A 79 4.13 7.23 15.25
CA THR A 79 3.97 7.56 16.66
C THR A 79 3.96 6.23 17.37
N GLN A 80 5.04 5.95 18.10
CA GLN A 80 5.05 4.88 19.07
C GLN A 80 3.93 5.23 20.06
N ALA A 81 2.89 4.40 20.10
CA ALA A 81 1.90 4.49 21.15
C ALA A 81 2.63 4.15 22.45
N SER A 82 3.00 5.20 23.18
CA SER A 82 3.32 5.16 24.60
C SER A 82 2.09 4.60 25.32
N SER A 83 2.16 3.32 25.68
CA SER A 83 1.30 2.74 26.71
C SER A 83 1.75 3.32 28.06
N SER A 84 1.31 4.53 28.35
CA SER A 84 1.39 5.09 29.69
C SER A 84 0.12 4.69 30.45
N SER A 85 0.35 3.88 31.46
CA SER A 85 -0.59 3.39 32.47
C SER A 85 -1.32 4.52 33.21
N THR A 86 -2.39 4.10 33.88
CA THR A 86 -3.14 4.74 34.98
C THR A 86 -4.30 5.67 34.62
N SER A 87 -5.50 5.16 34.90
CA SER A 87 -6.58 5.89 35.59
C SER A 87 -7.43 4.87 36.33
N THR A 88 -7.04 4.57 37.56
CA THR A 88 -7.88 3.92 38.57
C THR A 88 -9.00 4.90 38.91
N VAL A 89 -10.24 4.60 38.51
CA VAL A 89 -11.42 5.30 39.03
C VAL A 89 -12.07 4.37 40.05
N THR A 90 -11.65 4.54 41.31
CA THR A 90 -12.43 4.17 42.49
C THR A 90 -13.63 5.10 42.59
N SER A 91 -14.86 4.56 42.66
CA SER A 91 -15.92 5.14 43.49
C SER A 91 -17.17 4.24 43.64
N ASN A 92 -17.36 3.76 44.87
CA ASN A 92 -18.56 3.86 45.72
C ASN A 92 -19.78 2.93 45.54
N ASN A 93 -19.84 1.92 46.42
CA ASN A 93 -20.86 1.63 47.45
C ASN A 93 -22.38 1.64 47.13
N SER A 94 -22.96 0.45 47.30
CA SER A 94 -24.24 0.05 47.92
C SER A 94 -25.53 0.86 47.76
N GLU A 95 -26.54 0.24 47.16
CA GLU A 95 -27.86 -0.09 47.75
C GLU A 95 -28.63 -0.97 46.73
N THR A 96 -29.19 -2.11 47.12
CA THR A 96 -30.66 -2.23 47.26
C THR A 96 -31.04 -3.58 47.89
N LYS A 97 -31.90 -3.49 48.91
CA LYS A 97 -32.71 -4.56 49.48
C LYS A 97 -33.80 -4.98 48.48
N ASN A 98 -34.06 -6.27 48.32
CA ASN A 98 -35.44 -6.75 48.19
C ASN A 98 -35.58 -8.23 48.57
N LEU A 99 -36.81 -8.55 48.96
CA LEU A 99 -37.28 -9.69 49.77
C LEU A 99 -36.99 -11.08 49.20
#